data_AF-A0A0A0JFF9-F1
#
_entry.id   AF-A0A0A0JFF9-F1
#
_cell.length_a   1.000
_cell.length_b   1.000
_cell.length_c   1.000
_cell.angle_alpha   90.00
_cell.angle_beta   90.00
_cell.angle_gamma   90.00
#
_symmetry.space_group_name_H-M   'P 1'
#
loop_
_entity.id
_entity.type
_entity.pdbx_description
1 polymer ?
#
loop_
_entity_poly.entity_id
_entity_poly.type
_entity_poly.pdbx_seq_one_letter_code
_entity_poly.pdbx_strand_id
1 'polypeptide(L)'
;MSTDTGPPDDEDRRRIRFETLYDATYAGVLRFVQRRVHATHAEDVVADVFTVAWRRIDDVPADSEEARAWLFGVARRILMATQRAEGRRQALTVRVEDDQVTGALGSGLDHDLVLHHVDLARAWRRLSPVHQESLALVIWDDLTSTRAADVLGISAVAFRLRLSRARRALRHHLAPSAASPTTPSTSLAPERSPR
;
A
#
# COMPACT_ATOMS: atom_id res chain seq x y z
N MET A 1 17.28 -38.62 38.88
CA MET A 1 16.35 -37.98 37.92
C MET A 1 17.14 -36.92 37.16
N SER A 2 17.82 -37.33 36.09
CA SER A 2 18.56 -36.41 35.21
C SER A 2 17.60 -35.89 34.16
N THR A 3 17.34 -34.59 34.16
CA THR A 3 16.75 -33.90 33.02
C THR A 3 17.84 -33.75 31.97
N ASP A 4 17.80 -34.62 30.97
CA ASP A 4 18.55 -34.51 29.73
C ASP A 4 17.95 -33.36 28.92
N THR A 5 18.47 -32.15 29.13
CA THR A 5 18.24 -31.02 28.22
C THR A 5 19.32 -31.09 27.16
N GLY A 6 19.12 -31.96 26.15
CA GLY A 6 19.84 -31.87 24.89
C GLY A 6 19.62 -30.49 24.25
N PRO A 7 20.49 -30.06 23.31
CA PRO A 7 20.24 -28.82 22.55
C PRO A 7 18.82 -28.86 21.96
N PRO A 8 18.07 -27.74 21.96
CA PRO A 8 16.70 -27.73 21.45
C PRO A 8 16.68 -28.34 20.05
N ASP A 9 15.72 -29.25 19.83
CA ASP A 9 15.51 -29.92 18.54
C ASP A 9 15.48 -28.86 17.42
N ASP A 10 16.02 -29.19 16.25
CA ASP A 10 16.06 -28.27 15.11
C ASP A 10 14.65 -27.74 14.79
N GLU A 11 13.65 -28.59 14.98
CA GLU A 11 12.24 -28.26 14.82
C GLU A 11 11.75 -27.24 15.87
N ASP A 12 12.15 -27.38 17.13
CA ASP A 12 11.81 -26.42 18.19
C ASP A 12 12.42 -25.05 17.90
N ARG A 13 13.65 -25.00 17.40
CA ARG A 13 14.29 -23.73 17.00
C ARG A 13 13.57 -23.08 15.82
N ARG A 14 13.18 -23.85 14.80
CA ARG A 14 12.37 -23.35 13.68
C ARG A 14 11.03 -22.80 14.16
N ARG A 15 10.36 -23.54 15.05
CA ARG A 15 9.07 -23.14 15.64
C ARG A 15 9.18 -21.82 16.38
N ILE A 16 10.10 -21.71 17.35
CA ILE A 16 10.30 -20.49 18.14
C ILE A 16 10.62 -19.28 17.24
N ARG A 17 11.47 -19.48 16.24
CA ARG A 17 11.83 -18.44 15.28
C ARG A 17 10.62 -17.98 14.46
N PHE A 18 9.80 -18.91 14.01
CA PHE A 18 8.58 -18.60 13.27
C PHE A 18 7.54 -17.90 14.15
N GLU A 19 7.29 -18.37 15.38
CA GLU A 19 6.36 -17.74 16.32
C GLU A 19 6.77 -16.29 16.59
N THR A 20 8.06 -16.05 16.87
CA THR A 20 8.60 -14.71 17.09
C THR A 20 8.38 -13.82 15.86
N LEU A 21 8.63 -14.35 14.66
CA LEU A 21 8.39 -13.63 13.40
C LEU A 21 6.91 -13.31 13.21
N TYR A 22 6.04 -14.30 13.45
CA TYR A 22 4.59 -14.18 13.30
C TYR A 22 4.05 -13.10 14.21
N ASP A 23 4.33 -13.17 15.50
CA ASP A 23 3.86 -12.22 16.51
C ASP A 23 4.32 -10.79 16.20
N ALA A 24 5.56 -10.63 15.75
CA ALA A 24 6.12 -9.33 15.43
C ALA A 24 5.56 -8.72 14.14
N THR A 25 5.08 -9.53 13.18
CA THR A 25 4.81 -9.04 11.81
C THR A 25 3.39 -9.25 11.32
N TYR A 26 2.59 -10.12 11.94
CA TYR A 26 1.25 -10.48 11.48
C TYR A 26 0.36 -9.27 11.22
N ALA A 27 0.24 -8.37 12.21
CA ALA A 27 -0.59 -7.17 12.08
C ALA A 27 -0.12 -6.25 10.93
N GLY A 28 1.21 -6.16 10.73
CA GLY A 28 1.79 -5.39 9.63
C GLY A 28 1.48 -5.99 8.26
N VAL A 29 1.62 -7.31 8.12
CA VAL A 29 1.32 -8.05 6.88
C VAL A 29 -0.18 -8.00 6.57
N LEU A 30 -1.03 -8.23 7.57
CA LEU A 30 -2.48 -8.15 7.40
C LEU A 30 -2.91 -6.76 6.90
N ARG A 31 -2.42 -5.70 7.54
CA ARG A 31 -2.70 -4.32 7.12
C ARG A 31 -2.12 -4.01 5.74
N PHE A 32 -0.95 -4.55 5.39
CA PHE A 32 -0.37 -4.43 4.06
C PHE A 32 -1.28 -5.04 2.99
N VAL A 33 -1.85 -6.22 3.26
CA VAL A 33 -2.73 -6.97 2.36
C VAL A 33 -4.12 -6.31 2.26
N GLN A 34 -4.75 -5.95 3.39
CA GLN A 34 -6.08 -5.32 3.43
C GLN A 34 -6.18 -4.02 2.63
N ARG A 35 -5.06 -3.29 2.47
CA ARG A 35 -5.03 -2.08 1.63
C ARG A 35 -5.02 -2.38 0.12
N ARG A 36 -4.88 -3.64 -0.29
CA ARG A 36 -4.67 -4.05 -1.68
C ARG A 36 -5.70 -5.06 -2.19
N VAL A 37 -6.46 -5.71 -1.32
CA VAL A 37 -7.53 -6.66 -1.68
C VAL A 37 -8.76 -6.44 -0.82
N HIS A 38 -9.90 -6.97 -1.27
CA HIS A 38 -11.13 -6.99 -0.48
C HIS A 38 -10.90 -7.75 0.84
N ALA A 39 -11.56 -7.30 1.92
CA ALA A 39 -11.35 -7.82 3.27
C ALA A 39 -11.56 -9.34 3.38
N THR A 40 -12.48 -9.89 2.59
CA THR A 40 -12.80 -11.33 2.53
C THR A 40 -11.65 -12.20 2.04
N HIS A 41 -10.67 -11.65 1.33
CA HIS A 41 -9.50 -12.39 0.81
C HIS A 41 -8.21 -12.09 1.58
N ALA A 42 -8.25 -11.14 2.52
CA ALA A 42 -7.04 -10.67 3.17
C ALA A 42 -6.41 -11.75 4.07
N GLU A 43 -7.20 -12.45 4.87
CA GLU A 43 -6.69 -13.49 5.77
C GLU A 43 -6.12 -14.69 5.00
N ASP A 44 -6.76 -15.11 3.91
CA ASP A 44 -6.25 -16.18 3.05
C ASP A 44 -4.86 -15.86 2.51
N VAL A 45 -4.68 -14.64 2.00
CA VAL A 45 -3.38 -14.17 1.50
C VAL A 45 -2.34 -14.11 2.62
N VAL A 46 -2.72 -13.69 3.82
CA VAL A 46 -1.83 -13.65 4.98
C VAL A 46 -1.42 -15.08 5.38
N ALA A 47 -2.36 -16.03 5.41
CA ALA A 47 -2.08 -17.43 5.67
C ALA A 47 -1.09 -18.02 4.64
N ASP A 48 -1.25 -17.68 3.35
CA ASP A 48 -0.30 -18.07 2.31
C ASP A 48 1.09 -17.46 2.54
N VAL A 49 1.17 -16.19 2.95
CA VAL A 49 2.44 -15.52 3.27
C VAL A 49 3.17 -16.26 4.38
N PHE A 50 2.48 -16.56 5.48
CA PHE A 50 3.09 -17.25 6.62
C PHE A 50 3.37 -18.73 6.34
N THR A 51 2.60 -19.36 5.45
CA THR A 51 2.91 -20.71 4.94
C THR A 51 4.24 -20.72 4.17
N VAL A 52 4.47 -19.70 3.32
CA VAL A 52 5.75 -19.53 2.62
C VAL A 52 6.87 -19.22 3.61
N ALA A 53 6.61 -18.37 4.61
CA ALA A 53 7.59 -18.03 5.65
C ALA A 53 8.01 -19.27 6.45
N TRP A 54 7.06 -20.14 6.83
CA TRP A 54 7.36 -21.40 7.52
C TRP A 54 8.25 -22.31 6.68
N ARG A 55 7.87 -22.53 5.41
CA ARG A 55 8.63 -23.39 4.48
C ARG A 55 10.04 -22.87 4.21
N ARG A 56 10.25 -21.56 4.31
CA ARG A 56 11.52 -20.89 3.99
C ARG A 56 12.08 -20.16 5.21
N ILE A 57 11.81 -20.64 6.42
CA ILE A 57 12.19 -19.91 7.64
C ILE A 57 13.69 -19.64 7.72
N ASP A 58 14.52 -20.54 7.16
CA ASP A 58 15.97 -20.37 7.07
C ASP A 58 16.40 -19.21 6.14
N ASP A 59 15.62 -18.93 5.10
CA ASP A 59 15.87 -17.86 4.14
C ASP A 59 15.38 -16.49 4.65
N VAL A 60 14.53 -16.48 5.69
CA VAL A 60 14.09 -15.23 6.31
C VAL A 60 15.30 -14.56 6.94
N PRO A 61 15.53 -13.27 6.73
CA PRO A 61 16.60 -12.55 7.44
C PRO A 61 16.41 -12.59 8.97
N ALA A 62 17.52 -12.52 9.71
CA ALA A 62 17.47 -12.46 11.18
C ALA A 62 17.13 -11.06 11.71
N ASP A 63 17.49 -10.02 10.96
CA ASP A 63 17.12 -8.64 11.28
C ASP A 63 15.61 -8.44 11.04
N SER A 64 14.94 -7.78 11.99
CA SER A 64 13.49 -7.63 11.99
C SER A 64 12.97 -6.75 10.85
N GLU A 65 13.70 -5.69 10.49
CA GLU A 65 13.36 -4.81 9.38
C GLU A 65 13.51 -5.53 8.04
N GLU A 66 14.57 -6.33 7.91
CA GLU A 66 14.80 -7.19 6.75
C GLU A 66 13.72 -8.27 6.60
N ALA A 67 13.38 -8.94 7.70
CA ALA A 67 12.34 -9.95 7.71
C ALA A 67 10.96 -9.36 7.33
N ARG A 68 10.64 -8.18 7.85
CA ARG A 68 9.42 -7.44 7.49
C ARG A 68 9.36 -7.11 6.00
N ALA A 69 10.46 -6.60 5.44
CA ALA A 69 10.55 -6.31 4.02
C ALA A 69 10.45 -7.59 3.17
N TRP A 70 11.08 -8.67 3.59
CA TRP A 70 10.99 -9.98 2.94
C TRP A 70 9.55 -10.48 2.89
N LEU A 71 8.80 -10.41 4.00
CA LEU A 71 7.40 -10.80 4.08
C LEU A 71 6.50 -9.94 3.19
N PHE A 72 6.71 -8.63 3.13
CA PHE A 72 5.97 -7.76 2.20
C PHE A 72 6.28 -8.09 0.74
N GLY A 73 7.53 -8.48 0.44
CA GLY A 73 7.92 -9.00 -0.88
C GLY A 73 7.18 -10.30 -1.24
N VAL A 74 7.05 -11.22 -0.29
CA VAL A 74 6.26 -12.46 -0.45
C VAL A 74 4.79 -12.14 -0.68
N ALA A 75 4.18 -11.31 0.17
CA ALA A 75 2.80 -10.88 0.05
C ALA A 75 2.52 -10.25 -1.31
N ARG A 76 3.39 -9.33 -1.74
CA ARG A 76 3.30 -8.70 -3.06
C ARG A 76 3.34 -9.73 -4.20
N ARG A 77 4.22 -10.74 -4.11
CA ARG A 77 4.32 -11.79 -5.13
C ARG A 77 3.02 -12.60 -5.24
N ILE A 78 2.44 -12.96 -4.10
CA ILE A 78 1.15 -13.68 -4.03
C ILE A 78 0.04 -12.81 -4.64
N LEU A 79 -0.07 -11.55 -4.22
CA LEU A 79 -1.06 -10.59 -4.74
C LEU A 79 -0.94 -10.35 -6.25
N MET A 80 0.28 -10.35 -6.79
CA MET A 80 0.51 -10.22 -8.24
C MET A 80 0.16 -11.52 -8.98
N ALA A 81 0.36 -12.68 -8.35
CA ALA A 81 -0.02 -13.96 -8.93
C ALA A 81 -1.56 -14.10 -9.02
N THR A 82 -2.28 -13.71 -7.98
CA THR A 82 -3.75 -13.73 -7.96
C THR A 82 -4.34 -12.78 -8.99
N GLN A 83 -3.85 -11.53 -9.07
CA GLN A 83 -4.28 -10.58 -10.11
C GLN A 83 -4.03 -11.08 -11.54
N ARG A 84 -2.89 -11.74 -11.81
CA ARG A 84 -2.62 -12.33 -13.15
C ARG A 84 -3.49 -13.56 -13.43
N ALA A 85 -3.83 -14.35 -12.42
CA ALA A 85 -4.73 -15.47 -12.58
C ALA A 85 -6.16 -14.98 -12.88
N GLU A 86 -6.58 -13.93 -12.19
CA GLU A 86 -7.89 -13.31 -12.37
C GLU A 86 -8.00 -12.58 -13.71
N GLY A 87 -6.98 -11.81 -14.12
CA GLY A 87 -6.95 -11.19 -15.45
C GLY A 87 -6.98 -12.19 -16.62
N ARG A 88 -6.42 -13.40 -16.44
CA ARG A 88 -6.55 -14.49 -17.43
C ARG A 88 -7.93 -15.13 -17.43
N ARG A 89 -8.61 -15.22 -16.28
CA ARG A 89 -10.00 -15.69 -16.18
C ARG A 89 -11.00 -14.67 -16.71
N GLN A 90 -10.77 -13.38 -16.47
CA GLN A 90 -11.58 -12.28 -17.00
C GLN A 90 -11.37 -12.04 -18.50
N ALA A 91 -10.20 -12.42 -19.05
CA ALA A 91 -10.03 -12.54 -20.50
C ALA A 91 -10.96 -13.61 -21.14
N LEU A 92 -11.56 -14.48 -20.32
CA LEU A 92 -12.60 -15.45 -20.72
C LEU A 92 -14.02 -15.04 -20.27
N THR A 93 -14.16 -14.01 -19.43
CA THR A 93 -15.46 -13.55 -18.89
C THR A 93 -15.43 -12.03 -18.70
N VAL A 94 -16.01 -11.30 -19.66
CA VAL A 94 -16.07 -9.82 -19.65
C VAL A 94 -17.15 -9.31 -18.69
N ARG A 95 -16.76 -8.31 -17.89
CA ARG A 95 -17.55 -7.43 -16.98
C ARG A 95 -18.05 -8.15 -15.71
N VAL A 96 -17.89 -7.59 -14.51
CA VAL A 96 -18.57 -6.38 -14.01
C VAL A 96 -17.88 -5.90 -12.70
N GLU A 97 -17.93 -4.58 -12.50
CA GLU A 97 -17.81 -3.76 -11.26
C GLU A 97 -16.46 -3.62 -10.53
N ASP A 98 -15.91 -2.42 -10.75
CA ASP A 98 -14.87 -1.76 -9.96
C ASP A 98 -15.58 -0.93 -8.88
N ASP A 99 -15.61 -1.40 -7.62
CA ASP A 99 -16.19 -0.65 -6.50
C ASP A 99 -15.23 -0.58 -5.30
N GLN A 100 -14.69 0.64 -5.14
CA GLN A 100 -14.40 1.37 -3.89
C GLN A 100 -13.71 0.59 -2.75
N VAL A 101 -12.38 0.68 -2.69
CA VAL A 101 -11.65 0.61 -1.41
C VAL A 101 -11.44 2.04 -0.88
N THR A 102 -12.47 2.57 -0.22
CA THR A 102 -12.32 3.69 0.71
C THR A 102 -12.26 3.12 2.13
N GLY A 103 -11.04 3.04 2.68
CA GLY A 103 -10.85 2.72 4.10
C GLY A 103 -11.55 3.77 4.96
N ALA A 104 -12.44 3.30 5.83
CA ALA A 104 -13.15 4.11 6.80
C ALA A 104 -12.17 4.91 7.67
N LEU A 105 -12.22 6.24 7.56
CA LEU A 105 -11.72 7.10 8.62
C LEU A 105 -12.77 7.18 9.72
N GLY A 106 -12.29 7.01 10.96
CA GLY A 106 -13.08 7.07 12.17
C GLY A 106 -13.95 8.32 12.22
N SER A 107 -15.21 8.07 12.57
CA SER A 107 -16.25 9.07 12.82
C SER A 107 -15.80 10.08 13.88
N GLY A 108 -15.87 11.35 13.50
CA GLY A 108 -16.07 12.46 14.44
C GLY A 108 -15.04 13.57 14.35
N LEU A 109 -14.88 14.26 13.20
CA LEU A 109 -14.00 15.43 13.13
C LEU A 109 -14.48 16.50 12.14
N ASP A 110 -14.16 17.73 12.53
CA ASP A 110 -14.19 19.05 11.88
C ASP A 110 -14.39 19.09 10.35
N HIS A 111 -15.25 19.99 9.87
CA HIS A 111 -15.63 20.11 8.45
C HIS A 111 -14.42 20.32 7.52
N ASP A 112 -13.41 21.07 7.96
CA ASP A 112 -12.17 21.29 7.21
C ASP A 112 -11.31 20.02 7.09
N LEU A 113 -11.29 19.17 8.13
CA LEU A 113 -10.57 17.90 8.09
C LEU A 113 -11.22 16.92 7.12
N VAL A 114 -12.55 16.93 7.04
CA VAL A 114 -13.31 16.11 6.09
C VAL A 114 -13.01 16.53 4.65
N LEU A 115 -13.00 17.83 4.35
CA LEU A 115 -12.69 18.34 3.01
C LEU A 115 -11.26 17.98 2.58
N HIS A 116 -10.26 18.20 3.44
CA HIS A 116 -8.87 17.80 3.17
C HIS A 116 -8.72 16.29 2.97
N HIS A 117 -9.49 15.48 3.71
CA HIS A 117 -9.47 14.03 3.55
C HIS A 117 -10.06 13.58 2.20
N VAL A 118 -11.16 14.19 1.78
CA VAL A 118 -11.80 13.91 0.48
C VAL A 118 -10.87 14.25 -0.68
N ASP A 119 -10.19 15.40 -0.62
CA ASP A 119 -9.22 15.81 -1.64
C ASP A 119 -8.01 14.87 -1.70
N LEU A 120 -7.50 14.43 -0.56
CA LEU A 120 -6.42 13.45 -0.50
C LEU A 120 -6.83 12.09 -1.07
N ALA A 121 -8.01 11.58 -0.70
CA ALA A 121 -8.52 10.31 -1.22
C ALA A 121 -8.71 10.36 -2.75
N ARG A 122 -9.22 11.48 -3.28
CA ARG A 122 -9.38 11.70 -4.71
C ARG A 122 -8.03 11.82 -5.42
N ALA A 123 -7.09 12.57 -4.85
CA ALA A 123 -5.74 12.71 -5.41
C ALA A 123 -4.99 11.38 -5.42
N TRP A 124 -5.15 10.57 -4.36
CA TRP A 124 -4.59 9.23 -4.27
C TRP A 124 -5.11 8.32 -5.39
N ARG A 125 -6.44 8.26 -5.60
CA ARG A 125 -7.05 7.45 -6.68
C ARG A 125 -6.58 7.83 -8.08
N ARG A 126 -6.16 9.08 -8.29
CA ARG A 126 -5.62 9.56 -9.59
C ARG A 126 -4.17 9.16 -9.85
N LEU A 127 -3.43 8.74 -8.82
CA LEU A 127 -2.08 8.25 -9.00
C LEU A 127 -2.07 6.90 -9.71
N SER A 128 -1.04 6.66 -10.52
CA SER A 128 -0.81 5.33 -11.09
C SER A 128 -0.61 4.29 -9.98
N PRO A 129 -0.98 3.02 -10.19
CA PRO A 129 -0.78 1.96 -9.19
C PRO A 129 0.67 1.88 -8.69
N VAL A 130 1.64 2.09 -9.59
CA VAL A 130 3.08 2.10 -9.26
C VAL A 130 3.45 3.26 -8.31
N HIS A 131 2.84 4.43 -8.48
CA HIS A 131 3.06 5.57 -7.59
C HIS A 131 2.39 5.39 -6.24
N GLN A 132 1.14 4.90 -6.21
CA GLN A 132 0.43 4.56 -4.97
C GLN A 132 1.23 3.53 -4.17
N GLU A 133 1.67 2.45 -4.80
CA GLU A 133 2.45 1.39 -4.16
C GLU A 133 3.76 1.94 -3.58
N SER A 134 4.46 2.81 -4.30
CA SER A 134 5.71 3.42 -3.82
C SER A 134 5.51 4.32 -2.60
N LEU A 135 4.41 5.08 -2.56
CA LEU A 135 4.06 5.93 -1.42
C LEU A 135 3.60 5.11 -0.22
N ALA A 136 2.76 4.10 -0.45
CA ALA A 136 2.26 3.20 0.58
C ALA A 136 3.41 2.51 1.34
N LEU A 137 4.40 1.99 0.61
CA LEU A 137 5.55 1.31 1.22
C LEU A 137 6.32 2.18 2.22
N VAL A 138 6.39 3.50 2.00
CA VAL A 138 7.13 4.42 2.88
C VAL A 138 6.23 5.04 3.93
N ILE A 139 5.02 5.45 3.58
CA ILE A 139 4.16 6.25 4.47
C ILE A 139 3.32 5.35 5.39
N TRP A 140 2.90 4.19 4.91
CA TRP A 140 1.96 3.32 5.61
C TRP A 140 2.59 2.05 6.14
N ASP A 141 3.60 1.56 5.43
CA ASP A 141 4.34 0.35 5.75
C ASP A 141 5.69 0.68 6.40
N ASP A 142 6.00 1.98 6.55
CA ASP A 142 7.17 2.53 7.25
C ASP A 142 8.50 1.88 6.85
N LEU A 143 8.65 1.57 5.55
CA LEU A 143 9.90 1.03 5.02
C LEU A 143 10.85 2.13 4.57
N THR A 144 12.14 1.89 4.81
CA THR A 144 13.20 2.69 4.19
C THR A 144 13.20 2.51 2.67
N SER A 145 13.77 3.47 1.95
CA SER A 145 13.84 3.43 0.48
C SER A 145 14.57 2.20 -0.07
N THR A 146 15.54 1.65 0.69
CA THR A 146 16.25 0.42 0.30
C THR A 146 15.34 -0.79 0.42
N ARG A 147 14.67 -0.95 1.57
CA ARG A 147 13.75 -2.08 1.81
C ARG A 147 12.54 -2.08 0.89
N ALA A 148 11.97 -0.90 0.66
CA ALA A 148 10.89 -0.76 -0.29
C ALA A 148 11.33 -1.13 -1.73
N ALA A 149 12.60 -0.87 -2.09
CA ALA A 149 13.15 -1.31 -3.37
C ALA A 149 13.26 -2.85 -3.46
N ASP A 150 13.69 -3.51 -2.37
CA ASP A 150 13.75 -4.97 -2.26
C ASP A 150 12.36 -5.60 -2.46
N VAL A 151 11.33 -5.04 -1.81
CA VAL A 151 9.92 -5.47 -1.98
C VAL A 151 9.47 -5.35 -3.45
N LEU A 152 9.85 -4.27 -4.12
CA LEU A 152 9.48 -4.03 -5.52
C LEU A 152 10.37 -4.78 -6.52
N GLY A 153 11.48 -5.37 -6.09
CA GLY A 153 12.46 -6.02 -6.97
C GLY A 153 13.18 -5.06 -7.91
N ILE A 154 13.48 -3.83 -7.45
CA ILE A 154 14.18 -2.79 -8.22
C ILE A 154 15.38 -2.25 -7.44
N SER A 155 16.26 -1.47 -8.09
CA SER A 155 17.37 -0.83 -7.39
C SER A 155 16.89 0.29 -6.45
N ALA A 156 17.61 0.52 -5.35
CA ALA A 156 17.32 1.60 -4.42
C ALA A 156 17.34 2.99 -5.10
N VAL A 157 18.19 3.18 -6.11
CA VAL A 157 18.23 4.40 -6.94
C VAL A 157 16.92 4.54 -7.73
N ALA A 158 16.47 3.48 -8.41
CA ALA A 158 15.23 3.48 -9.16
C ALA A 158 14.02 3.75 -8.26
N PHE A 159 14.01 3.17 -7.05
CA PHE A 159 12.97 3.43 -6.06
C PHE A 159 12.93 4.90 -5.64
N ARG A 160 14.07 5.52 -5.28
CA ARG A 160 14.12 6.93 -4.91
C ARG A 160 13.62 7.86 -6.01
N LEU A 161 14.01 7.59 -7.27
CA LEU A 161 13.50 8.34 -8.43
C LEU A 161 11.99 8.18 -8.60
N ARG A 162 11.49 6.95 -8.47
CA ARG A 162 10.05 6.65 -8.54
C ARG A 162 9.27 7.33 -7.42
N LEU A 163 9.77 7.29 -6.18
CA LEU A 163 9.15 7.94 -5.03
C LEU A 163 9.12 9.47 -5.19
N SER A 164 10.19 10.07 -5.71
CA SER A 164 10.21 11.50 -6.03
C SER A 164 9.12 11.88 -7.04
N ARG A 165 8.97 11.09 -8.12
CA ARG A 165 7.91 11.28 -9.12
C ARG A 165 6.51 11.06 -8.53
N ALA A 166 6.33 10.05 -7.68
CA ALA A 166 5.08 9.78 -6.99
C ALA A 166 4.66 10.95 -6.09
N ARG A 167 5.59 11.51 -5.30
CA ARG A 167 5.35 12.70 -4.47
C ARG A 167 4.99 13.93 -5.32
N ARG A 168 5.67 14.12 -6.47
CA ARG A 168 5.35 15.22 -7.39
C ARG A 168 3.96 15.06 -7.99
N ALA A 169 3.59 13.85 -8.42
CA ALA A 169 2.27 13.55 -8.95
C ALA A 169 1.17 13.78 -7.89
N LEU A 170 1.40 13.34 -6.64
CA LEU A 170 0.45 13.56 -5.55
C LEU A 170 0.22 15.06 -5.31
N ARG A 171 1.30 15.84 -5.22
CA ARG A 171 1.19 17.31 -5.10
C ARG A 171 0.45 17.94 -6.26
N HIS A 172 0.66 17.46 -7.48
CA HIS A 172 -0.04 17.97 -8.66
C HIS A 172 -1.56 17.71 -8.59
N HIS A 173 -1.98 16.54 -8.10
CA HIS A 173 -3.40 16.22 -7.94
C HIS A 173 -4.06 16.89 -6.74
N LEU A 174 -3.27 17.30 -5.74
CA LEU A 174 -3.72 18.07 -4.58
C LEU A 174 -3.74 19.58 -4.84
N ALA A 175 -3.01 20.07 -5.85
CA ALA A 175 -3.07 21.48 -6.20
C ALA A 175 -4.53 21.82 -6.54
N PRO A 176 -5.11 22.84 -5.90
CA PRO A 176 -6.43 23.33 -6.28
C PRO A 176 -6.39 23.54 -7.78
N SER A 177 -7.31 22.90 -8.52
CA SER A 177 -7.50 23.19 -9.94
C SER A 177 -7.55 24.71 -10.01
N ALA A 178 -6.53 25.33 -10.57
CA ALA A 178 -6.40 26.79 -10.59
C ALA A 178 -7.76 27.29 -11.04
N ALA A 179 -8.46 27.96 -10.11
CA ALA A 179 -9.78 28.46 -10.36
C ALA A 179 -9.68 29.18 -11.70
N SER A 180 -10.47 28.74 -12.68
CA SER A 180 -10.66 29.48 -13.92
C SER A 180 -10.74 30.94 -13.52
N PRO A 181 -9.93 31.85 -14.09
CA PRO A 181 -10.05 33.25 -13.75
C PRO A 181 -11.51 33.60 -14.03
N THR A 182 -12.28 33.80 -12.96
CA THR A 182 -13.58 34.44 -13.03
C THR A 182 -13.23 35.81 -13.56
N THR A 183 -13.26 35.95 -14.88
CA THR A 183 -13.21 37.23 -15.56
C THR A 183 -14.18 38.11 -14.80
N PRO A 184 -13.74 39.19 -14.14
CA PRO A 184 -14.70 40.17 -13.67
C PRO A 184 -15.45 40.60 -14.93
N SER A 185 -16.77 40.38 -14.94
CA SER A 185 -17.66 41.04 -15.89
C SER A 185 -17.46 42.54 -15.68
N THR A 186 -16.55 43.11 -16.46
CA THR A 186 -16.49 44.54 -16.72
C THR A 186 -17.79 44.86 -17.43
N SER A 187 -18.81 45.21 -16.65
CA SER A 187 -19.99 45.93 -17.13
C SER A 187 -19.52 47.32 -17.54
N LEU A 188 -18.92 47.40 -18.72
CA LEU A 188 -18.71 48.62 -19.45
C LEU A 188 -20.06 48.98 -20.11
N ALA A 189 -20.80 49.88 -19.48
CA ALA A 189 -21.89 50.59 -20.14
C ALA A 189 -21.34 51.94 -20.64
N PRO A 190 -21.11 52.12 -21.95
CA PRO A 190 -21.10 53.44 -22.54
C PRO A 190 -22.48 53.78 -23.12
N GLU A 191 -22.68 55.07 -23.33
CA GLU A 191 -23.72 55.71 -24.17
C GLU A 191 -25.00 56.12 -23.44
N ARG A 192 -25.17 57.40 -23.09
CA ARG A 192 -25.34 58.63 -23.89
C ARG A 192 -26.83 59.02 -23.93
N SER A 193 -27.12 60.22 -23.42
CA SER A 193 -28.37 60.98 -23.58
C SER A 193 -28.80 61.09 -25.05
N PRO A 194 -30.08 61.34 -25.39
CA PRO A 194 -30.79 62.63 -25.16
C PRO A 194 -32.30 62.42 -24.81
N ARG A 195 -33.15 63.39 -24.43
CA ARG A 195 -33.29 64.84 -24.64
C ARG A 195 -33.92 65.47 -23.40
#